data_AF-A0A090Y8K2-F1
#
_entry.id   AF-A0A090Y8K2-F1
#
_cell.length_a   1.000
_cell.length_b   1.000
_cell.length_c   1.000
_cell.angle_alpha   90.00
_cell.angle_beta   90.00
_cell.angle_gamma   90.00
#
_symmetry.space_group_name_H-M   'P 1'
#
loop_
_entity.id
_entity.type
_entity.pdbx_description
1 polymer ?
#
loop_
_entity_poly.entity_id
_entity_poly.type
_entity_poly.pdbx_seq_one_letter_code
_entity_poly.pdbx_strand_id
1 'polypeptide(L)'
;MLPLIKLKRKKRKEFKIKEGKTEKERMINLTSIFEEIYLYAQTLESTWLFPSRKGEKAISKIQAYRQLQKVGDFASVESIGTHTMRKTFGYWFYKQTKDVAILQKILNHNTSQITLKYIGINKEEKDKVLDTFLI
;
A
#
# COMPACT_ATOMS: atom_id res chain seq x y z
N MET A 1 -2.44 -12.22 -5.04
CA MET A 1 -1.22 -11.99 -4.23
C MET A 1 -0.01 -12.32 -5.10
N LEU A 2 1.16 -11.70 -4.87
CA LEU A 2 2.35 -11.88 -5.71
C LEU A 2 3.00 -13.27 -5.43
N PRO A 3 3.26 -14.10 -6.46
CA PRO A 3 3.96 -15.38 -6.25
C PRO A 3 5.44 -15.19 -5.90
N LEU A 4 5.97 -15.99 -4.98
CA LEU A 4 7.38 -15.96 -4.51
C LEU A 4 8.39 -16.13 -5.65
N ILE A 5 8.07 -16.98 -6.62
CA ILE A 5 8.92 -17.29 -7.78
C ILE A 5 9.28 -16.02 -8.58
N LYS A 6 8.39 -15.03 -8.61
CA LYS A 6 8.63 -13.76 -9.32
C LYS A 6 9.64 -12.86 -8.59
N LEU A 7 9.82 -13.03 -7.28
CA LEU A 7 10.72 -12.24 -6.46
C LEU A 7 12.18 -12.74 -6.58
N LYS A 8 12.40 -14.06 -6.47
CA LYS A 8 13.75 -14.66 -6.41
C LYS A 8 14.60 -14.50 -7.68
N ARG A 9 13.99 -14.13 -8.82
CA ARG A 9 14.64 -14.10 -10.15
C ARG A 9 14.91 -12.70 -10.73
N LYS A 10 14.48 -11.61 -10.09
CA LYS A 10 14.54 -10.27 -10.69
C LYS A 10 15.64 -9.38 -10.11
N LYS A 11 16.46 -8.81 -11.01
CA LYS A 11 17.39 -7.69 -10.72
C LYS A 11 16.67 -6.34 -10.49
N ARG A 12 15.46 -6.17 -11.05
CA ARG A 12 14.64 -4.94 -10.89
C ARG A 12 13.64 -5.09 -9.76
N LYS A 13 13.62 -4.13 -8.84
CA LYS A 13 12.78 -4.08 -7.63
C LYS A 13 11.33 -3.62 -7.94
N GLU A 14 10.87 -3.85 -9.16
CA GLU A 14 9.55 -3.46 -9.68
C GLU A 14 8.73 -4.67 -10.12
N PHE A 15 7.49 -4.70 -9.63
CA PHE A 15 6.60 -5.84 -9.78
C PHE A 15 5.26 -5.42 -10.33
N LYS A 16 4.88 -6.04 -11.45
CA LYS A 16 3.54 -5.91 -12.02
C LYS A 16 2.57 -6.82 -11.26
N ILE A 17 1.50 -6.24 -10.74
CA ILE A 17 0.41 -6.97 -10.12
C ILE A 17 -0.89 -6.72 -10.87
N LYS A 18 -1.76 -7.73 -10.89
CA LYS A 18 -3.15 -7.61 -11.35
C LYS A 18 -4.08 -7.66 -10.15
N GLU A 19 -4.97 -6.69 -10.03
CA GLU A 19 -5.97 -6.61 -8.97
C GLU A 19 -7.10 -7.59 -9.24
N GLY A 20 -7.45 -8.46 -8.28
CA GLY A 20 -8.42 -9.53 -8.54
C GLY A 20 -9.89 -9.11 -8.63
N LYS A 21 -10.26 -7.85 -8.31
CA LYS A 21 -11.65 -7.36 -8.45
C LYS A 21 -11.85 -6.56 -9.73
N THR A 22 -10.89 -5.70 -10.04
CA THR A 22 -10.97 -4.73 -11.14
C THR A 22 -10.21 -5.21 -12.37
N GLU A 23 -9.45 -6.30 -12.25
CA GLU A 23 -8.50 -6.80 -13.25
C GLU A 23 -7.44 -5.78 -13.69
N LYS A 24 -7.36 -4.63 -13.01
CA LYS A 24 -6.40 -3.58 -13.32
C LYS A 24 -5.01 -4.01 -12.98
N GLU A 25 -4.09 -3.62 -13.84
CA GLU A 25 -2.67 -3.81 -13.61
C GLU A 25 -2.08 -2.57 -12.94
N ARG A 26 -1.13 -2.78 -12.03
CA ARG A 26 -0.32 -1.72 -11.46
C ARG A 26 1.09 -2.20 -11.21
N MET A 27 2.02 -1.27 -11.32
CA MET A 27 3.42 -1.48 -10.94
C MET A 27 3.60 -1.13 -9.47
N ILE A 28 4.27 -2.02 -8.73
CA ILE A 28 4.70 -1.77 -7.36
C ILE A 28 6.22 -1.69 -7.36
N ASN A 29 6.75 -0.59 -6.85
CA ASN A 29 8.16 -0.43 -6.57
C ASN A 29 8.41 -0.84 -5.12
N LEU A 30 9.29 -1.82 -4.90
CA LEU A 30 9.67 -2.34 -3.59
C LEU A 30 11.12 -1.96 -3.26
N THR A 31 11.71 -0.97 -3.95
CA THR A 31 13.15 -0.67 -3.89
C THR A 31 13.65 -0.51 -2.46
N SER A 32 12.90 0.22 -1.64
CA SER A 32 13.26 0.58 -0.26
C SER A 32 13.10 -0.56 0.74
N ILE A 33 12.37 -1.62 0.42
CA ILE A 33 12.09 -2.75 1.33
C ILE A 33 12.43 -4.11 0.69
N PHE A 34 13.18 -4.08 -0.40
CA PHE A 34 13.41 -5.28 -1.21
C PHE A 34 14.25 -6.30 -0.47
N GLU A 35 15.30 -5.85 0.24
CA GLU A 35 16.22 -6.76 0.92
C GLU A 35 15.51 -7.51 2.05
N GLU A 36 14.70 -6.82 2.84
CA GLU A 36 13.90 -7.41 3.93
C GLU A 36 12.90 -8.43 3.39
N ILE A 37 12.19 -8.08 2.30
CA ILE A 37 11.26 -9.02 1.65
C ILE A 37 12.02 -10.21 1.04
N TYR A 38 13.20 -9.99 0.46
CA TYR A 38 14.00 -11.03 -0.16
C TYR A 38 14.54 -12.01 0.88
N LEU A 39 15.13 -11.52 1.98
CA LEU A 39 15.60 -12.34 3.09
C LEU A 39 14.46 -13.17 3.69
N TYR A 40 13.30 -12.55 3.94
CA TYR A 40 12.11 -13.27 4.39
C TYR A 40 11.66 -14.33 3.37
N ALA A 41 11.67 -14.02 2.06
CA ALA A 41 11.30 -14.96 1.02
C ALA A 41 12.26 -16.16 0.87
N GLN A 42 13.52 -16.02 1.29
CA GLN A 42 14.49 -17.11 1.27
C GLN A 42 14.16 -18.18 2.32
N THR A 43 13.53 -17.82 3.44
CA THR A 43 13.16 -18.76 4.50
C THR A 43 11.87 -19.54 4.21
N LEU A 44 11.28 -19.37 3.02
CA LEU A 44 9.96 -19.93 2.67
C LEU A 44 10.06 -21.02 1.61
N GLU A 45 9.43 -22.16 1.92
CA GLU A 45 9.07 -23.22 0.98
C GLU A 45 7.58 -23.07 0.61
N SER A 46 7.27 -22.07 -0.22
CA SER A 46 5.89 -21.81 -0.64
C SER A 46 5.81 -21.14 -2.01
N THR A 47 4.65 -21.27 -2.65
CA THR A 47 4.28 -20.48 -3.84
C THR A 47 3.93 -19.03 -3.47
N TRP A 48 3.43 -18.78 -2.25
CA TRP A 48 2.89 -17.47 -1.83
C TRP A 48 3.85 -16.72 -0.91
N LEU A 49 4.05 -15.41 -1.16
CA LEU A 49 4.92 -14.57 -0.32
C LEU A 49 4.49 -14.55 1.15
N PHE A 50 3.18 -14.55 1.40
CA PHE A 50 2.62 -14.67 2.74
C PHE A 50 1.77 -15.94 2.82
N PRO A 51 2.39 -17.09 3.10
CA PRO A 51 1.68 -18.35 3.17
C PRO A 51 0.79 -18.42 4.41
N SER A 52 -0.35 -19.08 4.26
CA SER A 52 -1.20 -19.50 5.38
C SER A 52 -0.48 -20.59 6.16
N ARG A 53 -0.69 -20.63 7.48
CA ARG A 53 -0.28 -21.77 8.32
C ARG A 53 -1.14 -23.02 8.08
N LYS A 54 -2.28 -22.86 7.39
CA LYS A 54 -3.21 -23.93 7.06
C LYS A 54 -3.25 -24.12 5.54
N GLY A 55 -2.83 -25.29 5.08
CA GLY A 55 -2.81 -25.70 3.67
C GLY A 55 -1.85 -24.86 2.81
N GLU A 56 -1.96 -24.99 1.49
CA GLU A 56 -1.03 -24.40 0.51
C GLU A 56 -1.51 -23.05 -0.06
N LYS A 57 -2.36 -22.33 0.69
CA LYS A 57 -2.97 -21.06 0.26
C LYS A 57 -2.23 -19.86 0.86
N ALA A 58 -2.41 -18.69 0.25
CA ALA A 58 -2.00 -17.42 0.86
C ALA A 58 -2.84 -17.10 2.12
N ILE A 59 -2.34 -16.21 2.99
CA ILE A 59 -3.14 -15.68 4.09
C ILE A 59 -4.44 -15.02 3.58
N SER A 60 -5.51 -15.17 4.36
CA SER A 60 -6.77 -14.49 4.06
C SER A 60 -6.69 -13.00 4.41
N LYS A 61 -7.60 -12.19 3.83
CA LYS A 61 -7.74 -10.77 4.19
C LYS A 61 -8.03 -10.57 5.68
N ILE A 62 -8.85 -11.46 6.25
CA ILE A 62 -9.18 -11.44 7.69
C ILE A 62 -7.90 -11.68 8.51
N GLN A 63 -7.06 -12.62 8.09
CA GLN A 63 -5.81 -12.89 8.79
C GLN A 63 -4.84 -11.71 8.69
N ALA A 64 -4.74 -11.07 7.52
CA ALA A 64 -3.96 -9.84 7.38
C ALA A 64 -4.46 -8.73 8.31
N TYR A 65 -5.79 -8.52 8.38
CA TYR A 65 -6.40 -7.57 9.32
C TYR A 65 -6.05 -7.89 10.78
N ARG A 66 -6.17 -9.16 11.20
CA ARG A 66 -5.82 -9.58 12.56
C ARG A 66 -4.36 -9.32 12.91
N GLN A 67 -3.42 -9.53 11.97
CA GLN A 67 -2.02 -9.20 12.20
C GLN A 67 -1.82 -7.70 12.35
N LEU A 68 -2.50 -6.88 11.56
CA LEU A 68 -2.43 -5.41 11.69
C LEU A 68 -2.97 -4.93 13.04
N GLN A 69 -4.08 -5.50 13.51
CA GLN A 69 -4.63 -5.17 14.83
C GLN A 69 -3.63 -5.47 15.95
N LYS A 70 -3.00 -6.65 15.94
CA LYS A 70 -1.95 -7.00 16.91
C LYS A 70 -0.77 -6.02 16.88
N VAL A 71 -0.36 -5.58 15.69
CA VAL A 71 0.70 -4.57 15.55
C VAL A 71 0.23 -3.21 16.11
N GLY A 72 -1.04 -2.86 15.91
CA GLY A 72 -1.66 -1.68 16.52
C GLY A 72 -1.62 -1.73 18.04
N ASP A 73 -2.08 -2.84 18.63
CA ASP A 73 -2.05 -3.05 20.08
C ASP A 73 -0.63 -2.94 20.63
N PHE A 74 0.33 -3.62 19.98
CA PHE A 74 1.74 -3.57 20.36
C PHE A 74 2.34 -2.15 20.27
N ALA A 75 1.99 -1.41 19.22
CA ALA A 75 2.48 -0.04 19.00
C ALA A 75 1.65 1.03 19.72
N SER A 76 0.60 0.65 20.48
CA SER A 76 -0.36 1.58 21.07
C SER A 76 -1.00 2.53 20.03
N VAL A 77 -1.28 2.01 18.84
CA VAL A 77 -1.96 2.71 17.74
C VAL A 77 -3.37 2.15 17.59
N GLU A 78 -4.35 2.96 17.92
CA GLU A 78 -5.76 2.61 17.76
C GLU A 78 -6.20 2.64 16.29
N SER A 79 -7.30 1.96 15.98
CA SER A 79 -8.00 2.05 14.69
C SER A 79 -7.17 1.70 13.43
N ILE A 80 -6.18 0.80 13.54
CA ILE A 80 -5.39 0.35 12.39
C ILE A 80 -6.11 -0.68 11.50
N GLY A 81 -6.65 -0.24 10.37
CA GLY A 81 -7.27 -1.09 9.37
C GLY A 81 -6.32 -1.50 8.23
N THR A 82 -6.79 -2.39 7.36
CA THR A 82 -6.10 -2.80 6.12
C THR A 82 -5.84 -1.65 5.15
N HIS A 83 -6.59 -0.55 5.27
CA HIS A 83 -6.44 0.65 4.46
C HIS A 83 -5.62 1.75 5.14
N THR A 84 -5.38 1.68 6.45
CA THR A 84 -4.78 2.79 7.22
C THR A 84 -3.40 3.16 6.67
N MET A 85 -2.47 2.20 6.58
CA MET A 85 -1.13 2.47 6.03
C MET A 85 -1.15 3.05 4.60
N ARG A 86 -2.09 2.60 3.77
CA ARG A 86 -2.22 3.10 2.39
C ARG A 86 -2.73 4.54 2.34
N LYS A 87 -3.68 4.90 3.21
CA LYS A 87 -4.14 6.28 3.38
C LYS A 87 -3.03 7.17 3.92
N THR A 88 -2.33 6.72 4.96
CA THR A 88 -1.20 7.42 5.57
C THR A 88 -0.10 7.70 4.56
N PHE A 89 0.31 6.70 3.77
CA PHE A 89 1.24 6.89 2.65
C PHE A 89 0.75 7.98 1.70
N GLY A 90 -0.49 7.89 1.23
CA GLY A 90 -1.02 8.84 0.26
C GLY A 90 -1.15 10.26 0.81
N TYR A 91 -1.53 10.40 2.08
CA TYR A 91 -1.56 11.68 2.79
C TYR A 91 -0.18 12.33 2.80
N TRP A 92 0.85 11.65 3.31
CA TRP A 92 2.20 12.20 3.41
C TRP A 92 2.83 12.47 2.04
N PHE A 93 2.63 11.56 1.08
CA PHE A 93 3.08 11.77 -0.30
C PHE A 93 2.50 13.08 -0.87
N TYR A 94 1.19 13.30 -0.72
CA TYR A 94 0.55 14.51 -1.22
C TYR A 94 0.99 15.75 -0.44
N LYS A 95 1.17 15.67 0.89
CA LYS A 95 1.65 16.81 1.68
C LYS A 95 3.03 17.27 1.23
N GLN A 96 3.92 16.34 0.88
CA GLN A 96 5.28 16.63 0.44
C GLN A 96 5.37 17.09 -1.02
N THR A 97 4.63 16.46 -1.93
CA THR A 97 4.79 16.67 -3.38
C THR A 97 3.72 17.56 -3.99
N LYS A 98 2.54 17.63 -3.36
CA LYS A 98 1.31 18.23 -3.91
C LYS A 98 0.87 17.66 -5.28
N ASP A 99 1.45 16.54 -5.72
CA ASP A 99 1.14 15.92 -7.00
C ASP A 99 0.10 14.81 -6.85
N VAL A 100 -1.17 15.19 -7.00
CA VAL A 100 -2.29 14.24 -6.96
C VAL A 100 -2.33 13.31 -8.18
N ALA A 101 -1.78 13.72 -9.33
CA ALA A 101 -1.84 12.94 -10.56
C ALA A 101 -0.91 11.72 -10.49
N ILE A 102 0.32 11.91 -10.00
CA ILE A 102 1.24 10.82 -9.70
C ILE A 102 0.64 9.91 -8.62
N LEU A 103 0.11 10.49 -7.54
CA LEU A 103 -0.48 9.70 -6.46
C LEU A 103 -1.68 8.87 -6.94
N GLN A 104 -2.53 9.41 -7.81
CA GLN A 104 -3.64 8.67 -8.44
C GLN A 104 -3.12 7.43 -9.18
N LYS A 105 -2.04 7.56 -9.95
CA LYS A 105 -1.42 6.43 -10.67
C LYS A 105 -0.86 5.38 -9.70
N ILE A 106 -0.16 5.81 -8.65
CA ILE A 106 0.39 4.91 -7.61
C ILE A 106 -0.73 4.15 -6.88
N LEU A 107 -1.82 4.83 -6.55
CA LEU A 107 -2.98 4.25 -5.89
C LEU A 107 -3.96 3.59 -6.86
N ASN A 108 -3.70 3.62 -8.17
CA ASN A 108 -4.53 3.01 -9.21
C ASN A 108 -6.01 3.45 -9.15
N HIS A 109 -6.27 4.69 -8.76
CA HIS A 109 -7.61 5.26 -8.69
C HIS A 109 -8.07 5.82 -10.05
N ASN A 110 -9.38 5.85 -10.29
CA ASN A 110 -9.93 6.36 -11.55
C ASN A 110 -9.76 7.88 -11.71
N THR A 111 -9.86 8.63 -10.61
CA THR A 111 -9.82 10.10 -10.64
C THR A 111 -9.05 10.65 -9.45
N SER A 112 -8.47 11.84 -9.62
CA SER A 112 -7.79 12.58 -8.55
C SER A 112 -8.71 12.88 -7.38
N GLN A 113 -10.00 13.11 -7.64
CA GLN A 113 -10.98 13.36 -6.59
C GLN A 113 -11.19 12.14 -5.68
N ILE A 114 -11.20 10.93 -6.24
CA ILE A 114 -11.22 9.69 -5.43
C ILE A 114 -9.97 9.62 -4.57
N THR A 115 -8.81 9.97 -5.12
CA THR A 115 -7.53 10.01 -4.38
C THR A 115 -7.59 10.98 -3.21
N LEU A 116 -7.93 12.25 -3.43
CA LEU A 116 -8.00 13.27 -2.37
C LEU A 116 -8.96 12.88 -1.25
N LYS A 117 -10.16 12.39 -1.61
CA LYS A 117 -11.14 11.88 -0.65
C LYS A 117 -10.59 10.68 0.12
N TYR A 118 -9.89 9.77 -0.56
CA TYR A 118 -9.32 8.57 0.07
C TYR A 118 -8.28 8.91 1.15
N ILE A 119 -7.46 9.93 0.90
CA ILE A 119 -6.39 10.38 1.82
C ILE A 119 -6.85 11.46 2.83
N GLY A 120 -8.14 11.82 2.83
CA GLY A 120 -8.70 12.79 3.78
C GLY A 120 -8.25 14.22 3.54
N ILE A 121 -7.84 14.57 2.32
CA ILE A 121 -7.58 15.97 1.96
C ILE A 121 -8.93 16.63 1.71
N ASN A 122 -9.46 17.19 2.79
CA ASN A 122 -10.77 17.81 2.87
C ASN A 122 -10.68 19.32 2.58
N LYS A 123 -11.84 19.97 2.63
CA LYS A 123 -12.04 21.41 2.44
C LYS A 123 -11.13 22.28 3.33
N GLU A 124 -10.78 21.85 4.55
CA GLU A 124 -9.87 22.57 5.46
C GLU A 124 -8.50 22.91 4.87
N GLU A 125 -7.93 22.05 4.00
CA GLU A 125 -6.68 22.41 3.33
C GLU A 125 -6.89 23.46 2.23
N LYS A 126 -8.07 23.49 1.61
CA LYS A 126 -8.42 24.53 0.63
C LYS A 126 -8.63 25.87 1.33
N ASP A 127 -9.35 25.86 2.45
CA ASP A 127 -9.65 27.07 3.22
C ASP A 127 -8.34 27.69 3.75
N LYS A 128 -7.41 26.89 4.30
CA LYS A 128 -6.06 27.37 4.70
C LYS A 128 -5.24 27.99 3.56
N VAL A 129 -5.36 27.45 2.34
CA VAL A 129 -4.67 28.01 1.17
C VAL A 129 -5.30 29.34 0.77
N LEU A 130 -6.64 29.43 0.76
CA LEU A 130 -7.34 30.68 0.44
C LEU A 130 -7.04 31.79 1.46
N ASP A 131 -6.93 31.45 2.74
CA ASP A 131 -6.63 32.41 3.82
C ASP A 131 -5.22 33.00 3.73
N THR A 132 -4.29 32.31 3.04
CA THR A 132 -2.88 32.72 2.94
C THR A 132 -2.46 33.15 1.53
N PHE A 133 -3.36 33.03 0.55
CA PHE A 133 -3.08 33.38 -0.83
C PHE A 133 -3.30 34.87 -1.07
N LEU A 134 -2.21 35.60 -1.31
CA LEU A 134 -2.20 37.01 -1.70
C LEU A 134 -1.57 37.13 -3.09
N ILE A 135 -2.16 37.98 -3.94
CA ILE A 135 -1.63 38.33 -5.28
C ILE A 135 -1.04 39.74 -5.19
#